data_AF-A0A9P9YJU7-F1
#
_entry.id   AF-A0A9P9YJU7-F1
#
_cell.length_a   1.000
_cell.length_b   1.000
_cell.length_c   1.000
_cell.angle_alpha   90.00
_cell.angle_beta   90.00
_cell.angle_gamma   90.00
#
_symmetry.space_group_name_H-M   'P 1'
#
loop_
_entity.id
_entity.type
_entity.pdbx_description
1 polymer ?
#
loop_
_entity_poly.entity_id
_entity_poly.type
_entity_poly.pdbx_seq_one_letter_code
_entity_poly.pdbx_strand_id
1 'polypeptide(L)'
;MCILYQKHNPLRPQGKVYLFDKVFKPNASQEKVYNEAAKSIVTDVLAGYNGTIFAYGQTSSGKTHTMEGVIGDSVKQGIIPRIVNDIFNHIYAMEVNLEFHIKVSYYEIYMDKIRDLLDVSKVNLSVHEDKNRVPYVKGATERFVSSPEDVFEVIEEGKSNRHIAVTSESPPANGVRTMSAKNL
;
A
#
# COMPACT_ATOMS: atom_id res chain seq x y z
N MET A 1 10.23 10.50 -0.27
CA MET A 1 8.97 10.89 -0.93
C MET A 1 9.11 10.58 -2.40
N CYS A 2 8.38 9.60 -2.92
CA CYS A 2 8.36 9.26 -4.33
C CYS A 2 7.06 8.49 -4.58
N ILE A 3 5.97 9.26 -4.74
CA ILE A 3 4.84 8.88 -5.57
C ILE A 3 5.08 9.71 -6.84
N LEU A 4 5.49 9.06 -7.92
CA LEU A 4 5.80 9.74 -9.18
C LEU A 4 4.88 9.23 -10.28
N TYR A 5 4.02 10.13 -10.74
CA TYR A 5 3.65 10.21 -12.15
C TYR A 5 3.68 11.72 -12.58
N GLN A 6 3.31 11.99 -13.82
CA GLN A 6 3.64 13.06 -14.79
C GLN A 6 3.95 14.55 -14.42
N LYS A 7 3.33 15.62 -14.95
CA LYS A 7 3.98 16.46 -16.01
C LYS A 7 4.47 17.92 -15.76
N HIS A 8 4.24 18.63 -14.64
CA HIS A 8 4.34 20.13 -14.72
C HIS A 8 4.92 20.96 -13.57
N ASN A 9 5.60 20.40 -12.54
CA ASN A 9 6.24 21.22 -11.51
C ASN A 9 7.78 21.05 -11.46
N PRO A 10 8.58 22.11 -11.70
CA PRO A 10 10.03 22.03 -11.72
C PRO A 10 10.64 22.05 -10.30
N LEU A 11 11.31 20.97 -9.90
CA LEU A 11 12.28 20.99 -8.80
C LEU A 11 13.65 21.44 -9.34
N ARG A 12 14.35 22.34 -8.63
CA ARG A 12 15.68 22.84 -9.03
C ARG A 12 16.81 22.52 -8.05
N PRO A 13 17.15 21.25 -7.76
CA PRO A 13 18.37 20.92 -7.04
C PRO A 13 19.60 21.27 -7.90
N GLN A 14 20.53 22.07 -7.36
CA GLN A 14 21.81 22.40 -8.00
C GLN A 14 21.67 22.95 -9.44
N GLY A 15 20.60 23.70 -9.71
CA GLY A 15 20.34 24.30 -11.03
C GLY A 15 19.78 23.34 -12.09
N LYS A 16 19.65 22.03 -11.81
CA LYS A 16 18.99 21.07 -12.71
C LYS A 16 17.49 21.04 -12.47
N VAL A 17 16.69 21.09 -13.53
CA VAL A 17 15.23 21.05 -13.46
C VAL A 17 14.75 19.59 -13.56
N TYR A 18 13.95 19.15 -12.59
CA TYR A 18 13.25 17.86 -12.62
C TYR A 18 11.74 18.10 -12.64
N LEU A 19 11.02 17.40 -13.51
CA LEU A 19 9.59 17.56 -13.71
C LEU A 19 8.81 16.42 -13.04
N PHE A 20 7.78 16.78 -12.28
CA PHE A 20 6.87 15.87 -11.58
C PHE A 20 5.43 16.41 -11.61
N ASP A 21 4.42 15.55 -11.36
CA ASP A 21 3.01 15.98 -11.31
C ASP A 21 2.85 16.97 -10.16
N LYS A 22 3.38 16.54 -9.02
CA LYS A 22 3.25 17.21 -7.74
C LYS A 22 4.52 17.09 -6.95
N VAL A 23 4.88 18.19 -6.33
CA VAL A 23 6.00 18.30 -5.40
C VAL A 23 5.44 18.78 -4.09
N PHE A 24 5.36 17.88 -3.13
CA PHE A 24 4.90 18.21 -1.80
C PHE A 24 6.05 18.77 -0.99
N LYS A 25 5.81 19.92 -0.36
CA LYS A 25 6.74 20.54 0.57
C LYS A 25 6.79 19.74 1.89
N PRO A 26 7.85 19.87 2.70
CA PRO A 26 7.97 19.15 3.97
C PRO A 26 6.82 19.39 4.96
N ASN A 27 6.08 20.50 4.80
CA ASN A 27 4.92 20.84 5.63
C ASN A 27 3.58 20.36 5.05
N ALA A 28 3.57 19.58 3.96
CA ALA A 28 2.36 18.99 3.44
C ALA A 28 1.79 17.97 4.43
N SER A 29 0.49 18.08 4.73
CA SER A 29 -0.20 17.12 5.61
C SER A 29 -0.39 15.77 4.92
N GLN A 30 -0.55 14.71 5.73
CA GLN A 30 -0.87 13.37 5.23
C GLN A 30 -2.17 13.34 4.45
N GLU A 31 -3.16 14.10 4.91
CA GLU A 31 -4.44 14.27 4.22
C GLU A 31 -4.24 14.89 2.82
N LYS A 32 -3.42 15.95 2.72
CA LYS A 32 -3.12 16.57 1.43
C LYS A 32 -2.44 15.59 0.48
N VAL A 33 -1.46 14.84 0.97
CA VAL A 33 -0.77 13.81 0.18
C VAL A 33 -1.77 12.74 -0.29
N TYR A 34 -2.65 12.25 0.57
CA TYR A 34 -3.67 11.28 0.22
C TYR A 34 -4.65 11.80 -0.84
N ASN A 35 -5.26 12.96 -0.60
CA ASN A 35 -6.24 13.57 -1.49
C ASN A 35 -5.65 13.81 -2.88
N GLU A 36 -4.38 14.17 -2.95
CA GLU A 36 -3.73 14.55 -4.19
C GLU A 36 -3.03 13.41 -4.94
N ALA A 37 -2.73 12.29 -4.28
CA ALA A 37 -1.95 11.19 -4.86
C ALA A 37 -2.68 9.83 -4.90
N ALA A 38 -3.69 9.60 -4.06
CA ALA A 38 -4.32 8.29 -3.90
C ALA A 38 -5.84 8.29 -4.08
N LYS A 39 -6.52 9.40 -3.74
CA LYS A 39 -7.98 9.44 -3.70
C LYS A 39 -8.67 9.08 -5.02
N SER A 40 -8.15 9.52 -6.16
CA SER A 40 -8.70 9.15 -7.47
C SER A 40 -8.57 7.65 -7.75
N ILE A 41 -7.46 7.04 -7.34
CA ILE A 41 -7.22 5.60 -7.50
C ILE A 41 -8.23 4.79 -6.69
N VAL A 42 -8.60 5.25 -5.49
CA VAL A 42 -9.65 4.61 -4.69
C VAL A 42 -10.99 4.66 -5.41
N THR A 43 -11.36 5.81 -5.98
CA THR A 43 -12.58 5.93 -6.79
C THR A 43 -12.58 4.95 -7.97
N ASP A 44 -11.45 4.82 -8.68
CA ASP A 44 -11.33 3.90 -9.80
C ASP A 44 -11.45 2.43 -9.33
N VAL A 45 -10.87 2.08 -8.18
CA VAL A 45 -10.99 0.74 -7.58
C VAL A 45 -12.43 0.41 -7.21
N LEU A 46 -13.15 1.35 -6.61
CA LEU A 46 -14.57 1.19 -6.29
C LEU A 46 -15.45 1.06 -7.56
N ALA A 47 -15.00 1.61 -8.69
CA ALA A 47 -15.64 1.44 -9.99
C ALA A 47 -15.24 0.12 -10.71
N GLY A 48 -14.42 -0.72 -10.08
CA GLY A 48 -14.02 -2.04 -10.62
C GLY A 48 -12.71 -2.05 -11.41
N TYR A 49 -11.91 -0.97 -11.36
CA TYR A 49 -10.58 -0.92 -11.98
C TYR A 49 -9.47 -1.35 -11.01
N ASN A 50 -8.31 -1.74 -11.55
CA ASN A 50 -7.14 -2.03 -10.74
C ASN A 50 -6.35 -0.74 -10.43
N GLY A 51 -5.98 -0.56 -9.17
CA GLY A 51 -5.14 0.54 -8.71
C GLY A 51 -3.81 0.06 -8.12
N THR A 52 -2.72 0.83 -8.28
CA THR A 52 -1.44 0.52 -7.64
C THR A 52 -0.74 1.81 -7.20
N ILE A 53 -0.27 1.84 -5.95
CA ILE A 53 0.45 2.98 -5.37
C ILE A 53 1.80 2.49 -4.86
N PHE A 54 2.87 3.15 -5.32
CA PHE A 54 4.22 2.88 -4.87
C PHE A 54 4.77 4.05 -4.05
N ALA A 55 5.54 3.71 -3.01
CA ALA A 55 6.38 4.67 -2.31
C ALA A 55 7.85 4.31 -2.49
N TYR A 56 8.60 5.16 -3.18
CA TYR A 56 10.03 4.96 -3.44
C TYR A 56 10.91 6.00 -2.71
N GLY A 57 12.19 5.67 -2.58
CA GLY A 57 13.22 6.53 -1.96
C GLY A 57 14.17 5.77 -1.04
N GLN A 58 15.26 6.41 -0.64
CA GLN A 58 16.26 5.83 0.26
C GLN A 58 15.70 5.51 1.66
N THR A 59 16.46 4.77 2.47
CA THR A 59 16.14 4.56 3.89
C THR A 59 15.98 5.93 4.59
N SER A 60 15.02 6.01 5.51
CA SER A 60 14.66 7.24 6.23
C SER A 60 14.09 8.38 5.36
N SER A 61 13.75 8.13 4.08
CA SER A 61 13.13 9.14 3.20
C SER A 61 11.61 9.34 3.40
N GLY A 62 11.04 8.81 4.49
CA GLY A 62 9.61 8.94 4.81
C GLY A 62 8.64 7.96 4.14
N LYS A 63 9.10 6.86 3.53
CA LYS A 63 8.21 5.89 2.83
C LYS A 63 7.11 5.31 3.76
N THR A 64 7.53 4.73 4.89
CA THR A 64 6.59 4.18 5.90
C THR A 64 5.68 5.26 6.45
N HIS A 65 6.22 6.47 6.68
CA HIS A 65 5.42 7.60 7.14
C HIS A 65 4.32 7.96 6.11
N THR A 66 4.64 8.05 4.82
CA THR A 66 3.65 8.36 3.78
C THR A 66 2.62 7.24 3.60
N MET A 67 3.06 5.97 3.55
CA MET A 67 2.15 4.84 3.28
C MET A 67 1.29 4.45 4.48
N GLU A 68 1.88 4.33 5.68
CA GLU A 68 1.18 3.87 6.88
C GLU A 68 0.89 5.04 7.83
N GLY A 69 1.88 5.90 8.04
CA GLY A 69 1.79 6.97 9.03
C GLY A 69 1.62 6.43 10.45
N VAL A 70 0.81 7.11 11.25
CA VAL A 70 0.40 6.62 12.57
C VAL A 70 -1.02 6.07 12.45
N ILE A 71 -1.15 4.74 12.41
CA ILE A 71 -2.46 4.06 12.37
C ILE A 71 -3.20 4.39 13.68
N GLY A 72 -4.48 4.75 13.57
CA GLY A 72 -5.31 5.22 14.69
C GLY A 72 -5.25 6.73 14.98
N ASP A 73 -4.32 7.48 14.37
CA ASP A 73 -4.28 8.95 14.45
C ASP A 73 -4.92 9.56 13.21
N SER A 74 -6.08 10.20 13.34
CA SER A 74 -6.86 10.73 12.21
C SER A 74 -6.08 11.75 11.35
N VAL A 75 -5.13 12.47 11.95
CA VAL A 75 -4.32 13.51 11.30
C VAL A 75 -3.05 12.91 10.69
N LYS A 76 -2.37 12.02 11.42
CA LYS A 76 -1.05 11.49 11.04
C LYS A 76 -1.10 10.16 10.29
N GLN A 77 -2.25 9.51 10.18
CA GLN A 77 -2.44 8.32 9.36
C GLN A 77 -2.06 8.58 7.88
N GLY A 78 -1.36 7.61 7.28
CA GLY A 78 -0.86 7.68 5.91
C GLY A 78 -1.91 7.30 4.87
N ILE A 79 -1.42 6.89 3.69
CA ILE A 79 -2.26 6.54 2.54
C ILE A 79 -3.09 5.27 2.80
N ILE A 80 -2.47 4.17 3.22
CA ILE A 80 -3.14 2.87 3.43
C ILE A 80 -4.35 2.99 4.35
N PRO A 81 -4.23 3.52 5.59
CA PRO A 81 -5.40 3.61 6.46
C PRO A 81 -6.51 4.53 5.93
N ARG A 82 -6.16 5.57 5.17
CA ARG A 82 -7.15 6.43 4.50
C ARG A 82 -7.88 5.71 3.37
N ILE A 83 -7.16 4.91 2.56
CA ILE A 83 -7.75 4.06 1.52
C ILE A 83 -8.74 3.07 2.15
N VAL A 84 -8.32 2.37 3.20
CA VAL A 84 -9.16 1.39 3.90
C VAL A 84 -10.44 2.06 4.40
N ASN A 85 -10.32 3.18 5.09
CA ASN A 85 -11.47 3.93 5.58
C ASN A 85 -12.40 4.38 4.44
N ASP A 86 -11.87 4.93 3.34
CA ASP A 86 -12.69 5.40 2.21
C ASP A 86 -13.41 4.24 1.50
N ILE A 87 -12.76 3.08 1.36
CA ILE A 87 -13.39 1.87 0.79
C ILE A 87 -14.57 1.42 1.66
N PHE A 88 -14.36 1.26 2.97
CA PHE A 88 -15.42 0.79 3.87
C PHE A 88 -16.52 1.84 4.06
N ASN A 89 -16.19 3.13 4.14
CA ASN A 89 -17.18 4.20 4.17
C ASN A 89 -18.07 4.19 2.92
N HIS A 90 -17.50 3.90 1.75
CA HIS A 90 -18.28 3.76 0.53
C HIS A 90 -19.23 2.56 0.59
N ILE A 91 -18.74 1.40 1.06
CA ILE A 91 -19.54 0.19 1.23
C ILE A 91 -20.71 0.44 2.20
N TYR A 92 -20.45 1.08 3.35
CA TYR A 92 -21.48 1.38 4.36
C TYR A 92 -22.52 2.40 3.87
N ALA A 93 -22.14 3.30 2.96
CA ALA A 93 -23.04 4.31 2.41
C ALA A 93 -23.91 3.80 1.24
N MET A 94 -23.66 2.60 0.72
CA MET A 94 -24.47 2.03 -0.35
C MET A 94 -25.83 1.57 0.18
N GLU A 95 -26.92 2.14 -0.36
CA GLU A 95 -28.30 1.80 0.00
C GLU A 95 -28.82 0.49 -0.63
N VAL A 96 -27.97 -0.23 -1.37
CA VAL A 96 -28.33 -1.44 -2.13
C VAL A 96 -27.80 -2.68 -1.41
N ASN A 97 -28.53 -3.79 -1.47
CA ASN A 97 -28.08 -5.12 -1.02
C ASN A 97 -26.98 -5.67 -1.95
N LEU A 98 -25.83 -5.01 -2.01
CA LEU A 98 -24.62 -5.51 -2.67
C LEU A 98 -23.78 -6.26 -1.64
N GLU A 99 -23.42 -7.50 -1.96
CA GLU A 99 -22.50 -8.29 -1.17
C GLU A 99 -21.07 -7.93 -1.57
N PHE A 100 -20.28 -7.45 -0.62
CA PHE A 100 -18.87 -7.12 -0.83
C PHE A 100 -17.99 -8.19 -0.20
N HIS A 101 -17.01 -8.66 -0.98
CA HIS A 101 -16.01 -9.61 -0.51
C HIS A 101 -14.63 -9.00 -0.67
N ILE A 102 -14.12 -8.39 0.40
CA ILE A 102 -12.79 -7.81 0.39
C ILE A 102 -11.79 -8.87 0.87
N LYS A 103 -10.77 -9.11 0.05
CA LYS A 103 -9.61 -9.93 0.40
C LYS A 103 -8.35 -9.10 0.47
N VAL A 104 -7.51 -9.38 1.46
CA VAL A 104 -6.21 -8.73 1.65
C VAL A 104 -5.09 -9.76 1.62
N SER A 105 -4.03 -9.44 0.90
CA SER A 105 -2.74 -10.15 0.96
C SER A 105 -1.64 -9.18 1.37
N TYR A 106 -0.68 -9.65 2.16
CA TYR A 106 0.46 -8.84 2.58
C TYR A 106 1.76 -9.64 2.50
N TYR A 107 2.69 -9.18 1.69
CA TYR A 107 3.99 -9.82 1.48
C TYR A 107 5.08 -8.78 1.23
N GLU A 108 6.33 -9.18 1.47
CA GLU A 108 7.51 -8.38 1.15
C GLU A 108 8.34 -9.05 0.04
N ILE A 109 9.01 -8.22 -0.74
CA ILE A 109 10.01 -8.67 -1.71
C ILE A 109 11.38 -8.28 -1.19
N TYR A 110 12.21 -9.27 -0.85
CA TYR A 110 13.56 -9.08 -0.35
C TYR A 110 14.54 -9.98 -1.09
N MET A 111 15.61 -9.40 -1.65
CA MET A 111 16.61 -10.11 -2.47
C MET A 111 15.97 -11.00 -3.55
N ASP A 112 15.01 -10.44 -4.29
CA ASP A 112 14.25 -11.13 -5.36
C ASP A 112 13.40 -12.34 -4.89
N LYS A 113 13.23 -12.49 -3.56
CA LYS A 113 12.36 -13.51 -2.97
C LYS A 113 11.12 -12.86 -2.40
N ILE A 114 9.95 -13.43 -2.72
CA ILE A 114 8.68 -13.00 -2.15
C ILE A 114 8.44 -13.79 -0.86
N ARG A 115 8.24 -13.10 0.25
CA ARG A 115 7.93 -13.68 1.55
C ARG A 115 6.55 -13.24 2.01
N ASP A 116 5.71 -14.20 2.35
CA ASP A 116 4.41 -13.92 2.92
C ASP A 116 4.56 -13.37 4.34
N LEU A 117 3.90 -12.25 4.63
CA LEU A 117 3.91 -11.63 5.96
C LEU A 117 2.75 -12.13 6.83
N LEU A 118 1.76 -12.82 6.26
CA LEU A 118 0.61 -13.38 6.95
C LEU A 118 0.76 -14.89 7.23
N ASP A 119 1.79 -15.50 6.67
CA ASP A 119 2.22 -16.87 6.94
C ASP A 119 3.74 -16.99 6.78
N VAL A 120 4.47 -16.93 7.91
CA VAL A 120 5.94 -16.90 7.92
C VAL A 120 6.59 -18.17 7.39
N SER A 121 5.85 -19.27 7.23
CA SER A 121 6.34 -20.51 6.64
C SER A 121 6.48 -20.41 5.11
N LYS A 122 5.75 -19.48 4.48
CA LYS A 122 5.72 -19.29 3.03
C LYS A 122 6.80 -18.29 2.59
N VAL A 123 7.95 -18.85 2.25
CA VAL A 123 9.09 -18.10 1.70
C VAL A 123 9.30 -18.41 0.22
N ASN A 124 9.88 -17.45 -0.50
CA ASN A 124 10.22 -17.57 -1.92
C ASN A 124 9.01 -17.92 -2.82
N LEU A 125 7.89 -17.22 -2.62
CA LEU A 125 6.70 -17.35 -3.46
C LEU A 125 7.02 -16.90 -4.90
N SER A 126 6.30 -17.47 -5.86
CA SER A 126 6.50 -17.23 -7.28
C SER A 126 5.36 -16.41 -7.88
N VAL A 127 5.69 -15.49 -8.77
CA VAL A 127 4.70 -14.77 -9.59
C VAL A 127 4.22 -15.69 -10.71
N HIS A 128 2.92 -15.74 -10.91
CA HIS A 128 2.25 -16.46 -11.99
C HIS A 128 1.29 -15.51 -12.71
N GLU A 129 0.82 -15.90 -13.90
CA GLU A 129 -0.22 -15.18 -14.63
C GLU A 129 -1.51 -16.01 -14.64
N ASP A 130 -2.65 -15.35 -14.47
CA ASP A 130 -3.95 -16.00 -14.63
C ASP A 130 -4.31 -16.19 -16.11
N LYS A 131 -5.51 -16.71 -16.38
CA LYS A 131 -6.00 -16.93 -17.75
C LYS A 131 -6.08 -15.65 -18.60
N ASN A 132 -6.13 -14.49 -17.96
CA ASN A 132 -6.23 -13.17 -18.57
C ASN A 132 -4.86 -12.45 -18.58
N ARG A 133 -3.76 -13.14 -18.27
CA ARG A 133 -2.40 -12.59 -18.16
C ARG A 133 -2.25 -11.54 -17.05
N VAL A 134 -3.10 -11.59 -16.03
CA VAL A 134 -2.94 -10.74 -14.84
C VAL A 134 -1.94 -11.41 -13.90
N PRO A 135 -0.83 -10.73 -13.54
CA PRO A 135 0.14 -11.31 -12.63
C PRO A 135 -0.42 -11.42 -11.20
N TYR A 136 -0.12 -12.51 -10.52
CA TYR A 136 -0.47 -12.76 -9.12
C TYR A 136 0.61 -13.58 -8.42
N VAL A 137 0.70 -13.45 -7.10
CA VAL A 137 1.64 -14.25 -6.30
C VAL A 137 0.99 -15.57 -5.94
N LYS A 138 1.48 -16.67 -6.52
CA LYS A 138 0.94 -18.00 -6.27
C LYS A 138 1.25 -18.45 -4.85
N GLY A 139 0.21 -18.86 -4.12
CA GLY A 139 0.32 -19.35 -2.74
C GLY A 139 0.33 -18.25 -1.68
N ALA A 140 0.30 -16.97 -2.08
CA ALA A 140 0.13 -15.86 -1.14
C ALA A 140 -1.16 -16.03 -0.35
N THR A 141 -1.08 -15.77 0.95
CA THR A 141 -2.22 -15.81 1.85
C THR A 141 -3.19 -14.69 1.52
N GLU A 142 -4.46 -15.05 1.34
CA GLU A 142 -5.57 -14.12 1.19
C GLU A 142 -6.46 -14.22 2.43
N ARG A 143 -6.69 -13.11 3.12
CA ARG A 143 -7.61 -13.05 4.26
C ARG A 143 -8.83 -12.24 3.90
N PHE A 144 -10.00 -12.76 4.22
CA PHE A 144 -11.25 -12.00 4.14
C PHE A 144 -11.29 -10.97 5.26
N VAL A 145 -11.71 -9.76 4.92
CA VAL A 145 -11.88 -8.66 5.86
C VAL A 145 -13.27 -8.06 5.67
N SER A 146 -13.87 -7.66 6.78
CA SER A 146 -15.25 -7.16 6.87
C SER A 146 -15.33 -5.76 7.50
N SER A 147 -14.23 -5.29 8.08
CA SER A 147 -14.12 -3.97 8.69
C SER A 147 -12.73 -3.33 8.43
N PRO A 148 -12.59 -2.00 8.58
CA PRO A 148 -11.29 -1.35 8.63
C PRO A 148 -10.36 -1.94 9.70
N GLU A 149 -10.91 -2.30 10.85
CA GLU A 149 -10.19 -2.89 11.97
C GLU A 149 -9.52 -4.21 11.59
N ASP A 150 -10.24 -5.10 10.87
CA ASP A 150 -9.70 -6.36 10.37
C ASP A 150 -8.45 -6.13 9.49
N VAL A 151 -8.48 -5.08 8.65
CA VAL A 151 -7.33 -4.73 7.80
C VAL A 151 -6.15 -4.23 8.64
N PHE A 152 -6.42 -3.40 9.65
CA PHE A 152 -5.36 -2.90 10.53
C PHE A 152 -4.72 -4.00 11.36
N GLU A 153 -5.49 -4.99 11.81
CA GLU A 153 -4.96 -6.19 12.46
C GLU A 153 -4.03 -6.99 11.53
N VAL A 154 -4.44 -7.18 10.27
CA VAL A 154 -3.60 -7.83 9.24
C VAL A 154 -2.28 -7.07 9.01
N ILE A 155 -2.31 -5.73 9.02
CA ILE A 155 -1.11 -4.90 8.89
C ILE A 155 -0.19 -5.07 10.10
N GLU A 156 -0.72 -5.00 11.31
CA GLU A 156 0.07 -5.12 12.54
C GLU A 156 0.68 -6.52 12.68
N GLU A 157 -0.07 -7.57 12.35
CA GLU A 157 0.48 -8.93 12.31
C GLU A 157 1.64 -9.03 11.31
N GLY A 158 1.44 -8.57 10.07
CA GLY A 158 2.50 -8.60 9.05
C GLY A 158 3.74 -7.81 9.46
N LYS A 159 3.56 -6.70 10.19
CA LYS A 159 4.67 -5.93 10.76
C LYS A 159 5.39 -6.70 11.87
N SER A 160 4.68 -7.42 12.73
CA SER A 160 5.27 -8.25 13.78
C SER A 160 6.09 -9.39 13.17
N ASN A 161 5.52 -10.12 12.21
CA ASN A 161 6.17 -11.22 11.49
C ASN A 161 7.45 -10.78 10.77
N ARG A 162 7.48 -9.55 10.25
CA ARG A 162 8.68 -8.95 9.68
C ARG A 162 9.77 -8.67 10.73
N HIS A 163 9.42 -8.20 11.94
CA HIS A 163 10.44 -7.95 12.96
C HIS A 163 11.16 -9.23 13.37
N ILE A 164 10.42 -10.34 13.47
CA ILE A 164 10.97 -11.68 13.77
C ILE A 164 11.95 -12.12 12.67
N ALA A 165 11.64 -11.83 11.41
CA ALA A 165 12.51 -12.11 10.27
C ALA A 165 13.85 -11.36 10.30
N VAL A 166 13.85 -10.11 10.77
CA VAL A 166 15.04 -9.24 10.79
C VAL A 166 16.00 -9.62 11.92
N THR A 167 15.50 -10.23 13.01
CA THR A 167 16.34 -10.66 14.13
C THR A 167 17.13 -11.94 13.89
N SER A 168 16.71 -12.79 12.93
CA SER A 168 17.40 -14.05 12.66
C SER A 168 18.43 -13.97 11.54
N GLU A 169 18.25 -13.11 10.53
CA GLU A 169 19.22 -12.92 9.44
C GLU A 169 18.82 -11.67 8.62
N SER A 170 19.63 -10.60 8.64
CA SER A 170 19.73 -9.50 7.63
C SER A 170 19.41 -8.06 8.09
N PRO A 171 20.13 -7.04 7.56
CA PRO A 171 19.90 -5.63 7.88
C PRO A 171 18.56 -5.10 7.33
N PRO A 172 17.96 -4.06 7.97
CA PRO A 172 16.66 -3.53 7.57
C PRO A 172 16.78 -2.73 6.26
N ALA A 173 16.49 -3.36 5.13
CA ALA A 173 16.66 -2.70 3.82
C ALA A 173 15.55 -3.04 2.82
N ASN A 174 14.89 -1.97 2.34
CA ASN A 174 14.31 -1.80 1.01
C ASN A 174 13.26 -2.80 0.50
N GLY A 175 12.64 -3.62 1.36
CA GLY A 175 11.54 -4.48 0.94
C GLY A 175 10.37 -3.68 0.35
N VAL A 176 9.97 -4.03 -0.87
CA VAL A 176 8.71 -3.53 -1.45
C VAL A 176 7.58 -4.20 -0.68
N ARG A 177 6.70 -3.38 -0.11
CA ARG A 177 5.50 -3.82 0.61
C ARG A 177 4.33 -3.75 -0.34
N THR A 178 3.66 -4.87 -0.53
CA THR A 178 2.47 -4.92 -1.37
C THR A 178 1.30 -5.37 -0.52
N MET A 179 0.30 -4.51 -0.43
CA MET A 179 -1.03 -4.86 0.04
C MET A 179 -1.95 -4.85 -1.17
N SER A 180 -2.55 -6.00 -1.49
CA SER A 180 -3.55 -6.10 -2.54
C SER A 180 -4.91 -6.24 -1.88
N ALA A 181 -5.84 -5.34 -2.21
CA ALA A 181 -7.26 -5.48 -1.90
C ALA A 181 -8.00 -5.84 -3.20
N LYS A 182 -8.81 -6.91 -3.16
CA LYS A 182 -9.68 -7.29 -4.28
C LYS A 182 -11.11 -7.36 -3.78
N ASN A 183 -12.03 -6.76 -4.52
CA ASN A 183 -13.46 -7.03 -4.39
C ASN A 183 -13.80 -8.22 -5.29
N LEU A 184 -14.44 -9.26 -4.76
CA LEU A 184 -14.92 -10.41 -5.56
C LEU A 184 -16.35 -10.18 -6.05
#